data_AF-K1T5D3-F1
#
_entry.id   AF-K1T5D3-F1
#
_cell.length_a   1.000
_cell.length_b   1.000
_cell.length_c   1.000
_cell.angle_alpha   90.00
_cell.angle_beta   90.00
_cell.angle_gamma   90.00
#
_symmetry.space_group_name_H-M   'P 1'
#
loop_
_entity.id
_entity.type
_entity.pdbx_description
1 polymer ?
#
loop_
_entity_poly.entity_id
_entity_poly.type
_entity_poly.pdbx_seq_one_letter_code
_entity_poly.pdbx_strand_id
1 'polypeptide(L)'
;DARRNQVYTGIYEFCKEEIPEKESSEHQLVMHSIKEQCAIAVDELVEELNRLGREVIFLGDGVPVYREQILQKLTVPCSFAPAANNRQRAASVASLGAVYYAHGRTVTAAEHEPEYLRKSQAEREREEQEKAAKEARA
;
A
#
# COMPACT_ATOMS: atom_id res chain seq x y z
N ASP A 1 -15.09 3.67 -0.77
CA ASP A 1 -15.61 3.50 -2.14
C ASP A 1 -16.04 2.04 -2.33
N ALA A 2 -17.24 1.73 -1.85
CA ALA A 2 -17.78 0.37 -1.72
C ALA A 2 -18.32 -0.23 -3.03
N ARG A 3 -18.10 0.44 -4.18
CA ARG A 3 -18.82 0.09 -5.41
C ARG A 3 -18.24 -1.09 -6.19
N ARG A 4 -17.11 -1.68 -5.77
CA ARG A 4 -16.49 -2.83 -6.49
C ARG A 4 -15.71 -3.84 -5.62
N ASN A 5 -15.91 -3.87 -4.30
CA ASN A 5 -15.16 -4.78 -3.42
C ASN A 5 -13.62 -4.66 -3.56
N GLN A 6 -13.15 -3.43 -3.76
CA GLN A 6 -11.74 -3.11 -4.00
C GLN A 6 -11.10 -2.45 -2.79
N VAL A 7 -9.79 -2.65 -2.65
CA VAL A 7 -8.93 -2.09 -1.61
C VAL A 7 -7.71 -1.42 -2.23
N TYR A 8 -7.23 -0.37 -1.58
CA TYR A 8 -5.87 0.11 -1.76
C TYR A 8 -4.99 -0.65 -0.78
N THR A 9 -3.97 -1.34 -1.29
CA THR A 9 -3.17 -2.26 -0.48
C THR A 9 -1.75 -2.36 -1.01
N GLY A 10 -0.85 -2.84 -0.16
CA GLY A 10 0.50 -3.27 -0.48
C GLY A 10 0.86 -4.39 0.48
N ILE A 11 1.82 -5.23 0.11
CA ILE A 11 2.26 -6.36 0.95
C ILE A 11 3.70 -6.09 1.33
N TYR A 12 3.94 -5.99 2.64
CA TYR A 12 5.25 -5.63 3.18
C TYR A 12 5.71 -6.66 4.20
N GLU A 13 7.03 -6.77 4.34
CA GLU A 13 7.67 -7.52 5.41
C GLU A 13 8.77 -6.71 6.07
N PHE A 14 9.11 -7.02 7.31
CA PHE A 14 10.30 -6.48 7.95
C PHE A 14 11.42 -7.52 7.89
N CYS A 15 12.52 -7.16 7.24
CA CYS A 15 13.74 -7.95 7.18
C CYS A 15 14.79 -7.36 8.11
N LYS A 16 15.71 -8.20 8.59
CA LYS A 16 16.90 -7.73 9.30
C LYS A 16 17.98 -7.40 8.28
N GLU A 17 18.53 -6.20 8.37
CA GLU A 17 19.71 -5.79 7.59
C GLU A 17 20.84 -5.37 8.52
N GLU A 18 22.08 -5.61 8.10
CA GLU A 18 23.27 -5.16 8.82
C GLU A 18 23.41 -3.64 8.70
N ILE A 19 23.93 -2.99 9.75
CA ILE A 19 24.23 -1.56 9.73
C ILE A 19 25.65 -1.38 9.18
N PRO A 20 25.84 -0.82 7.97
CA PRO A 20 27.15 -0.82 7.29
C PRO A 20 28.27 -0.10 8.04
N GLU A 21 27.90 0.82 8.94
CA GLU A 21 28.80 1.80 9.55
C GLU A 21 29.18 1.46 11.00
N LYS A 22 28.73 0.32 11.55
CA LYS A 22 29.05 -0.07 12.93
C LYS A 22 29.71 -1.45 12.95
N GLU A 23 30.90 -1.53 13.55
CA GLU A 23 31.47 -2.80 14.05
C GLU A 23 30.62 -3.31 15.23
N SER A 24 29.38 -3.68 14.96
CA SER A 24 28.42 -4.13 15.97
C SER A 24 27.55 -5.23 15.38
N SER A 25 27.15 -6.19 16.22
CA SER A 25 26.14 -7.20 15.87
C SER A 25 24.71 -6.64 15.79
N GLU A 26 24.55 -5.31 15.78
CA GLU A 26 23.26 -4.64 15.70
C GLU A 26 22.69 -4.79 14.29
N HIS A 27 21.43 -5.24 14.22
CA HIS A 27 20.68 -5.32 12.97
C HIS A 27 19.56 -4.29 13.00
N GLN A 28 19.35 -3.61 11.88
CA GLN A 28 18.17 -2.78 11.68
C GLN A 28 17.02 -3.62 11.10
N LEU A 29 15.78 -3.28 11.46
CA LEU A 29 14.60 -3.81 10.78
C LEU A 29 14.23 -2.88 9.64
N VAL A 30 14.29 -3.38 8.42
CA VAL A 30 13.96 -2.64 7.19
C VAL A 30 12.69 -3.21 6.60
N MET A 31 11.79 -2.32 6.20
CA MET A 31 10.55 -2.73 5.53
C MET A 31 10.82 -2.97 4.04
N HIS A 32 10.58 -4.18 3.57
CA HIS A 32 10.62 -4.54 2.15
C HIS A 32 9.22 -4.69 1.59
N SER A 33 9.07 -4.26 0.35
CA SER A 33 7.86 -4.45 -0.45
C SER A 33 7.91 -5.84 -1.10
N ILE A 34 7.00 -6.73 -0.70
CA ILE A 34 6.68 -7.97 -1.43
C ILE A 34 5.81 -7.62 -2.63
N LYS A 35 4.89 -6.65 -2.44
CA LYS A 35 4.06 -6.08 -3.49
C LYS A 35 3.89 -4.59 -3.25
N GLU A 36 4.24 -3.82 -4.27
CA GLU A 36 4.03 -2.37 -4.29
C GLU A 36 2.55 -2.01 -4.12
N GLN A 37 2.33 -0.77 -3.68
CA GLN A 37 0.98 -0.26 -3.49
C GLN A 37 0.16 -0.30 -4.78
N CYS A 38 -1.07 -0.80 -4.67
CA CYS A 38 -1.96 -1.03 -5.80
C CYS A 38 -3.42 -0.97 -5.36
N ALA A 39 -4.32 -0.93 -6.35
CA ALA A 39 -5.76 -1.05 -6.13
C ALA A 39 -6.28 -2.36 -6.74
N ILE A 40 -6.64 -3.33 -5.89
CA ILE A 40 -7.08 -4.66 -6.32
C ILE A 40 -8.39 -5.07 -5.65
N ALA A 41 -9.00 -6.14 -6.12
CA ALA A 41 -10.16 -6.74 -5.44
C ALA A 41 -9.70 -7.44 -4.14
N VAL A 42 -10.55 -7.46 -3.12
CA VAL A 42 -10.25 -8.15 -1.84
C VAL A 42 -10.02 -9.65 -2.07
N ASP A 43 -10.76 -10.26 -2.99
CA ASP A 43 -10.59 -11.69 -3.32
C ASP A 43 -9.22 -11.97 -3.96
N GLU A 44 -8.77 -11.09 -4.84
CA GLU A 44 -7.44 -11.17 -5.45
C GLU A 44 -6.33 -11.03 -4.40
N LEU A 45 -6.49 -10.10 -3.44
CA LEU A 45 -5.57 -9.96 -2.30
C LEU A 45 -5.50 -11.25 -1.48
N VAL A 46 -6.65 -11.84 -1.12
CA VAL A 46 -6.69 -13.07 -0.31
C VAL A 46 -6.03 -14.24 -1.05
N GLU A 47 -6.27 -14.38 -2.35
CA GLU A 47 -5.60 -15.40 -3.16
C GLU A 47 -4.08 -15.21 -3.18
N GLU A 48 -3.59 -13.98 -3.33
CA GLU A 48 -2.16 -13.68 -3.25
C GLU A 48 -1.57 -14.06 -1.89
N LEU A 49 -2.22 -13.68 -0.80
CA LEU A 49 -1.76 -14.01 0.56
C LEU A 49 -1.74 -15.53 0.81
N ASN A 50 -2.75 -16.25 0.35
CA ASN A 50 -2.80 -17.71 0.43
C ASN A 50 -1.66 -18.36 -0.38
N ARG A 51 -1.34 -17.81 -1.56
CA ARG A 51 -0.19 -18.27 -2.38
C ARG A 51 1.16 -17.99 -1.71
N LEU A 52 1.28 -16.86 -1.00
CA LEU A 52 2.49 -16.55 -0.23
C LEU A 52 2.69 -17.54 0.93
N GLY A 53 1.61 -18.11 1.49
CA GLY A 53 1.69 -19.17 2.48
C GLY A 53 2.29 -18.75 3.83
N ARG A 54 2.30 -17.44 4.12
CA ARG A 54 2.90 -16.83 5.31
C ARG A 54 1.82 -16.26 6.23
N GLU A 55 2.11 -16.18 7.52
CA GLU A 55 1.25 -15.46 8.46
C GLU A 55 1.13 -13.98 8.09
N VAL A 56 -0.08 -13.42 8.21
CA VAL A 56 -0.40 -12.05 7.78
C VAL A 56 -0.93 -11.22 8.95
N ILE A 57 -0.46 -9.97 9.05
CA ILE A 57 -1.05 -8.96 9.94
C ILE A 57 -1.79 -7.92 9.08
N PHE A 58 -3.11 -7.84 9.25
CA PHE A 58 -3.93 -6.86 8.55
C PHE A 58 -4.06 -5.56 9.34
N LEU A 59 -3.91 -4.42 8.66
CA LEU A 59 -4.13 -3.07 9.20
C LEU A 59 -4.80 -2.18 8.16
N GLY A 60 -5.29 -1.02 8.59
CA GLY A 60 -5.95 -0.04 7.73
C GLY A 60 -7.46 0.03 7.93
N ASP A 61 -8.06 1.04 7.30
CA ASP A 61 -9.49 1.36 7.34
C ASP A 61 -10.36 0.38 6.54
N GLY A 62 -9.78 -0.34 5.57
CA GLY A 62 -10.46 -1.42 4.86
C GLY A 62 -10.71 -2.67 5.72
N VAL A 63 -9.96 -2.85 6.81
CA VAL A 63 -10.03 -4.07 7.63
C VAL A 63 -11.42 -4.29 8.25
N PRO A 64 -12.04 -3.34 8.97
CA PRO A 64 -13.36 -3.56 9.55
C PRO A 64 -14.45 -3.86 8.50
N VAL A 65 -14.28 -3.37 7.26
CA VAL A 65 -15.24 -3.56 6.17
C VAL A 65 -15.16 -4.98 5.59
N TYR A 66 -13.94 -5.49 5.40
CA TYR A 66 -13.72 -6.76 4.69
C TYR A 66 -13.32 -7.92 5.60
N ARG A 67 -13.30 -7.73 6.93
CA ARG A 67 -12.84 -8.72 7.91
C ARG A 67 -13.51 -10.08 7.75
N GLU A 68 -14.84 -10.11 7.63
CA GLU A 68 -15.59 -11.37 7.50
C GLU A 68 -15.24 -12.09 6.21
N GLN A 69 -15.19 -11.37 5.09
CA GLN A 69 -14.81 -11.92 3.78
C GLN A 69 -13.39 -12.49 3.79
N ILE A 70 -12.44 -11.77 4.41
CA ILE A 70 -11.06 -12.23 4.57
C ILE A 70 -11.05 -13.53 5.38
N LEU A 71 -11.68 -13.56 6.55
CA LEU A 71 -11.68 -14.75 7.43
C LEU A 71 -12.37 -15.98 6.81
N GLN A 72 -13.31 -15.78 5.90
CA GLN A 72 -13.97 -16.88 5.19
C GLN A 72 -13.08 -17.55 4.14
N LYS A 73 -12.15 -16.80 3.53
CA LYS A 73 -11.39 -17.23 2.34
C LYS A 73 -9.89 -17.41 2.60
N LEU A 74 -9.34 -16.80 3.64
CA LEU A 74 -7.93 -16.88 3.98
C LEU A 74 -7.63 -18.26 4.60
N THR A 75 -6.56 -18.90 4.13
CA THR A 75 -6.14 -20.24 4.59
C THR A 75 -4.87 -20.19 5.45
N VAL A 76 -4.17 -19.05 5.47
CA VAL A 76 -2.99 -18.82 6.31
C VAL A 76 -3.39 -18.18 7.65
N PRO A 77 -2.58 -18.38 8.71
CA PRO A 77 -2.79 -17.67 9.97
C PRO A 77 -2.82 -16.16 9.76
N CYS A 78 -3.71 -15.47 10.47
CA CYS A 78 -3.72 -14.02 10.45
C CYS A 78 -4.05 -13.39 11.80
N SER A 79 -3.61 -12.15 11.95
CA SER A 79 -3.99 -11.27 13.03
C SER A 79 -4.39 -9.89 12.49
N PHE A 80 -5.01 -9.09 13.34
CA PHE A 80 -5.43 -7.73 13.03
C PHE A 80 -4.71 -6.76 13.96
N ALA A 81 -4.15 -5.70 13.41
CA ALA A 81 -3.40 -4.72 14.18
C ALA A 81 -4.29 -4.08 15.26
N PRO A 82 -3.74 -3.83 16.47
CA PRO A 82 -4.47 -3.19 17.55
C PRO A 82 -4.84 -1.74 17.19
N ALA A 83 -5.81 -1.16 17.91
CA ALA A 83 -6.35 0.17 17.62
C ALA A 83 -5.28 1.28 17.52
N ALA A 84 -4.19 1.18 18.29
CA ALA A 84 -3.10 2.15 18.26
C ALA A 84 -2.19 2.04 17.02
N ASN A 85 -2.23 0.90 16.31
CA ASN A 85 -1.33 0.57 15.19
C ASN A 85 -2.08 0.26 13.89
N ASN A 86 -3.41 0.36 13.88
CA ASN A 86 -4.22 0.04 12.71
C ASN A 86 -4.43 1.22 11.74
N ARG A 87 -3.88 2.40 12.04
CA ARG A 87 -3.95 3.63 11.23
C ARG A 87 -2.60 4.35 11.18
N GLN A 88 -2.48 5.29 10.25
CA GLN A 88 -1.28 6.13 10.12
C GLN A 88 -1.04 6.93 11.40
N ARG A 89 0.23 7.06 11.80
CA ARG A 89 0.67 7.84 12.96
C ARG A 89 1.59 8.96 12.50
N ALA A 90 1.34 10.18 12.97
CA ALA A 90 2.15 11.35 12.64
C ALA A 90 3.64 11.13 12.99
N ALA A 91 3.93 10.49 14.14
CA ALA A 91 5.29 10.15 14.54
C ALA A 91 5.99 9.25 13.51
N SER A 92 5.31 8.25 12.95
CA SER A 92 5.89 7.37 11.93
C SER A 92 6.20 8.12 10.64
N VAL A 93 5.31 9.03 10.21
CA VAL A 93 5.53 9.89 9.04
C VAL A 93 6.72 10.82 9.26
N ALA A 94 6.81 11.46 10.43
CA ALA A 94 7.90 12.35 10.78
C ALA A 94 9.26 11.61 10.85
N SER A 95 9.31 10.42 11.46
CA SER A 95 10.52 9.59 11.50
C SER A 95 11.00 9.20 10.11
N LEU A 96 10.09 8.76 9.23
CA LEU A 96 10.45 8.41 7.84
C LEU A 96 10.86 9.66 7.04
N GLY A 97 10.17 10.78 7.26
CA GLY A 97 10.51 12.06 6.65
C GLY A 97 11.91 12.54 7.02
N ALA A 98 12.35 12.35 8.27
CA ALA A 98 13.69 12.68 8.70
C ALA A 98 14.76 11.83 7.96
N VAL A 99 14.49 10.54 7.76
CA VAL A 99 15.35 9.65 6.96
C VAL A 99 15.42 10.13 5.51
N TYR A 100 14.27 10.42 4.88
CA TYR A 100 14.24 10.92 3.49
C TYR A 100 14.97 12.26 3.33
N TYR A 101 14.80 13.17 4.29
CA TYR A 101 15.50 14.45 4.32
C TYR A 101 17.02 14.27 4.39
N ALA A 102 17.51 13.39 5.29
CA ALA A 102 18.93 13.10 5.42
C ALA A 102 19.54 12.49 4.14
N HIS A 103 18.75 11.73 3.38
CA HIS A 103 19.17 11.15 2.09
C HIS A 103 18.94 12.09 0.88
N GLY A 104 18.52 13.34 1.10
CA GLY A 104 18.23 14.28 0.00
C GLY A 104 17.02 13.88 -0.86
N ARG A 105 16.14 13.01 -0.36
CA ARG A 105 14.90 12.55 -1.03
C ARG A 105 13.74 13.48 -0.73
N THR A 106 13.93 14.77 -1.02
CA THR A 106 12.89 15.80 -0.86
C THR A 106 12.51 16.36 -2.22
N VAL A 107 11.29 16.89 -2.30
CA VAL A 107 10.78 17.61 -3.47
C VAL A 107 10.27 18.98 -3.03
N THR A 108 10.32 19.97 -3.91
CA THR A 108 9.68 21.26 -3.62
C THR A 108 8.15 21.09 -3.63
N ALA A 109 7.44 22.05 -3.04
CA ALA A 109 5.97 22.03 -3.05
C ALA A 109 5.39 22.06 -4.48
N ALA A 110 6.09 22.66 -5.45
CA ALA A 110 5.66 22.72 -6.85
C ALA A 110 5.90 21.41 -7.62
N GLU A 111 6.91 20.62 -7.21
CA GLU A 111 7.25 19.33 -7.81
C GLU A 111 6.51 18.15 -7.16
N HIS A 112 5.81 18.39 -6.04
CA HIS A 112 5.09 17.34 -5.36
C HIS A 112 3.86 16.89 -6.16
N GLU A 113 3.88 15.63 -6.60
CA GLU A 113 2.78 15.00 -7.33
C GLU A 113 2.17 13.86 -6.49
N PRO A 114 0.83 13.85 -6.29
CA PRO A 114 0.16 12.72 -5.66
C PRO A 114 0.30 11.45 -6.50
N GLU A 115 0.53 10.32 -5.84
CA GLU A 115 0.55 9.04 -6.52
C GLU A 115 -0.88 8.49 -6.68
N TYR A 116 -1.40 8.58 -7.90
CA TYR A 116 -2.74 8.12 -8.23
C TYR A 116 -2.75 6.63 -8.59
N LEU A 117 -2.99 5.77 -7.59
CA LEU A 117 -3.17 4.31 -7.78
C LEU A 117 -4.37 3.93 -8.67
N ARG A 118 -5.25 4.88 -8.94
CA ARG A 118 -6.30 4.78 -9.97
C ARG A 118 -6.30 6.08 -10.75
N LYS A 119 -6.54 5.98 -12.07
CA LYS A 119 -6.82 7.15 -12.90
C LYS A 119 -7.86 8.05 -12.23
N SER A 120 -7.53 9.32 -12.14
CA SER A 120 -8.40 10.37 -11.62
C SER A 120 -9.69 10.45 -12.45
N GLN A 121 -10.73 11.06 -11.87
CA GLN A 121 -11.97 11.29 -12.61
C GLN A 121 -11.72 12.15 -13.85
N ALA A 122 -10.89 13.19 -13.72
CA ALA A 122 -10.53 14.07 -14.83
C ALA A 122 -9.82 13.33 -15.98
N GLU A 123 -8.90 12.42 -15.68
CA GLU A 123 -8.24 11.60 -16.70
C GLU A 123 -9.21 10.67 -17.41
N ARG A 124 -10.15 10.06 -16.69
CA ARG A 124 -11.17 9.19 -17.30
C ARG A 124 -12.10 9.97 -18.21
N GLU A 125 -12.62 11.11 -17.75
CA GLU A 125 -13.48 11.98 -18.55
C GLU A 125 -12.77 12.47 -19.81
N ARG A 126 -11.48 12.83 -19.70
CA ARG A 126 -10.67 13.22 -20.86
C ARG A 126 -10.50 12.07 -21.84
N GLU A 127 -10.18 10.86 -21.39
CA GLU A 127 -10.05 9.68 -22.27
C GLU A 127 -11.38 9.32 -22.96
N GLU A 128 -12.51 9.44 -22.25
CA GLU A 128 -13.84 9.23 -22.82
C GLU A 128 -14.16 10.27 -23.89
N GLN A 129 -13.84 11.54 -23.66
CA GLN A 129 -13.99 12.61 -24.66
C GLN A 129 -13.07 12.40 -25.86
N GLU A 130 -11.80 12.05 -25.65
CA GLU A 130 -10.85 11.76 -26.73
C GLU A 130 -11.29 10.55 -27.56
N LYS A 131 -11.86 9.53 -26.91
CA LYS A 131 -12.40 8.34 -27.59
C LYS A 131 -13.64 8.67 -28.42
N ALA A 132 -14.60 9.40 -27.85
CA ALA A 132 -15.80 9.86 -28.55
C ALA A 132 -15.43 10.75 -29.76
N ALA A 133 -14.43 11.63 -29.61
CA ALA A 133 -13.96 12.48 -30.69
C ALA A 133 -13.27 11.70 -31.83
N LYS A 134 -12.56 10.61 -31.51
CA LYS A 134 -11.98 9.70 -32.51
C LYS A 134 -13.05 8.91 -33.24
N GLU A 135 -14.05 8.40 -32.53
CA GLU A 135 -15.17 7.65 -33.11
C GLU A 135 -16.04 8.55 -34.03
N ALA A 136 -16.23 9.83 -33.68
CA ALA A 136 -16.97 10.78 -34.52
C ALA A 136 -16.20 11.25 -35.79
N ARG A 137 -14.88 11.01 -35.85
CA ARG A 137 -14.03 11.34 -37.00
C ARG A 137 -13.78 10.14 -37.93
N ALA A 138 -14.17 8.94 -37.51
CA ALA A 138 -14.09 7.70 -38.30
C ALA A 138 -15.40 7.49 -39.07
#